data_AF-A0A8T3T1A4-F1
#
_entry.id   AF-A0A8T3T1A4-F1
#
_cell.length_a   1.000
_cell.length_b   1.000
_cell.length_c   1.000
_cell.angle_alpha   90.00
_cell.angle_beta   90.00
_cell.angle_gamma   90.00
#
_symmetry.space_group_name_H-M   'P 1'
#
loop_
_entity.id
_entity.type
_entity.pdbx_description
1 polymer ?
#
loop_
_entity_poly.entity_id
_entity_poly.type
_entity_poly.pdbx_seq_one_letter_code
_entity_poly.pdbx_strand_id
1 'polypeptide(L)'
;MPVDSEDNEARRGLPDIDPTAEFGPQLKYFLIDEDAPVVARLELPVRAVLATDFTSIDYAGWVVLPSMWVDFKDIGGGWNFSVGAGPIFADSRNHDYFYGVAPEFATPQRPAYEGDGGYSGASTIFGTSRRFNKIWFGAFLRYDNLSGVAFEDSPLFKSEHALSAGFAVAWIFGQSKTLVEAEE
;
A
#
# COMPACT_ATOMS: atom_id res chain seq x y z
N MET A 1 -2.75 -6.58 6.86
CA MET A 1 -2.86 -8.06 6.70
C MET A 1 -2.17 -8.66 7.90
N PRO A 2 -2.81 -9.53 8.69
CA PRO A 2 -2.13 -10.21 9.79
C PRO A 2 -1.07 -11.18 9.25
N VAL A 3 -0.02 -11.41 10.02
CA VAL A 3 0.99 -12.45 9.75
C VAL A 3 1.16 -13.28 11.00
N ASP A 4 0.83 -14.57 10.88
CA ASP A 4 1.14 -15.58 11.90
C ASP A 4 2.65 -15.87 11.85
N SER A 5 3.33 -15.67 12.97
CA SER A 5 4.78 -15.82 13.08
C SER A 5 5.22 -17.29 13.09
N GLU A 6 4.33 -18.25 13.40
CA GLU A 6 4.67 -19.69 13.36
C GLU A 6 4.77 -20.22 11.92
N ASP A 7 3.95 -19.67 11.02
CA ASP A 7 3.94 -19.98 9.58
C ASP A 7 5.06 -19.29 8.79
N ASN A 8 5.80 -18.38 9.42
CA ASN A 8 6.94 -17.70 8.81
C ASN A 8 8.25 -18.13 9.50
N GLU A 9 9.07 -18.91 8.79
CA GLU A 9 10.34 -19.44 9.33
C GLU A 9 11.27 -18.33 9.84
N ALA A 10 11.29 -17.15 9.23
CA ALA A 10 12.09 -16.02 9.69
C ALA A 10 11.58 -15.46 11.03
N ARG A 11 10.27 -15.52 11.27
CA ARG A 11 9.60 -14.96 12.44
C ARG A 11 9.28 -15.96 13.54
N ARG A 12 9.56 -17.25 13.35
CA ARG A 12 9.25 -18.28 14.35
C ARG A 12 9.71 -17.89 15.77
N GLY A 13 8.78 -17.89 16.72
CA GLY A 13 9.02 -17.50 18.12
C GLY A 13 9.02 -15.99 18.39
N LEU A 14 8.72 -15.13 17.40
CA LEU A 14 8.35 -13.73 17.61
C LEU A 14 6.84 -13.62 17.83
N PRO A 15 6.37 -12.52 18.45
CA PRO A 15 4.96 -12.16 18.44
C PRO A 15 4.41 -12.03 17.01
N ASP A 16 3.13 -12.31 16.86
CA ASP A 16 2.41 -12.15 15.61
C ASP A 16 2.33 -10.68 15.19
N ILE A 17 2.12 -10.46 13.89
CA ILE A 17 1.79 -9.15 13.37
C ILE A 17 0.27 -9.05 13.30
N ASP A 18 -0.28 -8.15 14.11
CA ASP A 18 -1.72 -7.91 14.15
C ASP A 18 -2.22 -7.28 12.85
N PRO A 19 -3.51 -7.42 12.53
CA PRO A 19 -4.17 -6.60 11.53
C PRO A 19 -3.90 -5.10 11.77
N THR A 20 -3.42 -4.43 10.72
CA THR A 20 -3.19 -2.99 10.75
C THR A 20 -4.26 -2.21 10.01
N ALA A 21 -4.58 -1.03 10.53
CA ALA A 21 -5.38 0.00 9.89
C ALA A 21 -4.54 1.27 9.74
N GLU A 22 -4.71 1.98 8.63
CA GLU A 22 -4.01 3.23 8.37
C GLU A 22 -4.99 4.40 8.38
N PHE A 23 -4.63 5.51 9.01
CA PHE A 23 -5.44 6.72 9.05
C PHE A 23 -4.61 7.98 8.87
N GLY A 24 -5.06 8.89 8.00
CA GLY A 24 -4.42 10.20 7.88
C GLY A 24 -4.84 10.99 6.63
N PRO A 25 -4.34 12.22 6.50
CA PRO A 25 -4.65 13.08 5.36
C PRO A 25 -3.94 12.60 4.09
N GLN A 26 -4.50 13.02 2.95
CA GLN A 26 -3.87 12.86 1.65
C GLN A 26 -3.99 14.16 0.87
N LEU A 27 -2.85 14.73 0.47
CA LEU A 27 -2.82 15.82 -0.49
C LEU A 27 -2.87 15.24 -1.91
N LYS A 28 -3.68 15.84 -2.77
CA LYS A 28 -3.72 15.57 -4.21
C LYS A 28 -3.51 16.87 -4.96
N TYR A 29 -2.58 16.87 -5.91
CA TYR A 29 -2.30 18.01 -6.78
C TYR A 29 -2.38 17.57 -8.24
N PHE A 30 -3.32 18.13 -8.99
CA PHE A 30 -3.53 17.82 -10.39
C PHE A 30 -2.56 18.63 -11.26
N LEU A 31 -1.71 17.93 -12.01
CA LEU A 31 -0.83 18.50 -13.04
C LEU A 31 -1.57 18.67 -14.36
N ILE A 32 -2.50 17.75 -14.62
CA ILE A 32 -3.48 17.84 -15.69
C ILE A 32 -4.85 17.74 -15.03
N ASP A 33 -5.78 18.54 -15.53
CA ASP A 33 -7.16 18.64 -15.06
C ASP A 33 -7.80 17.27 -14.88
N GLU A 34 -8.64 17.13 -13.85
CA GLU A 34 -9.29 15.87 -13.53
C GLU A 34 -10.32 15.47 -14.58
N ASP A 35 -10.85 16.40 -15.38
CA ASP A 35 -11.82 16.12 -16.44
C ASP A 35 -11.18 15.75 -17.78
N ALA A 36 -9.85 15.85 -17.89
CA ALA A 36 -9.14 15.48 -19.10
C ALA A 36 -9.21 13.96 -19.37
N PRO A 37 -9.16 13.53 -20.66
CA PRO A 37 -9.01 12.11 -21.01
C PRO A 37 -7.72 11.47 -20.48
N VAL A 38 -6.71 12.29 -20.21
CA VAL A 38 -5.47 11.88 -19.54
C VAL A 38 -5.28 12.79 -18.34
N VAL A 39 -5.33 12.22 -17.14
CA VAL A 39 -5.16 12.95 -15.87
C VAL A 39 -3.79 12.61 -15.31
N ALA A 40 -3.03 13.61 -14.89
CA ALA A 40 -1.78 13.41 -14.17
C ALA A 40 -1.86 14.11 -12.82
N ARG A 41 -1.53 13.42 -11.72
CA ARG A 41 -1.58 13.98 -10.37
C ARG A 41 -0.41 13.54 -9.52
N LEU A 42 -0.03 14.39 -8.58
CA LEU A 42 0.85 14.07 -7.47
C LEU A 42 -0.01 13.80 -6.25
N GLU A 43 0.29 12.74 -5.51
CA GLU A 43 -0.36 12.40 -4.25
C GLU A 43 0.67 12.32 -3.13
N LEU A 44 0.33 12.85 -1.96
CA LEU A 44 1.13 12.76 -0.74
C LEU A 44 0.22 12.33 0.43
N PRO A 45 0.01 11.02 0.62
CA PRO A 45 -0.60 10.46 1.81
C PRO A 45 0.40 10.47 2.98
N VAL A 46 -0.06 10.89 4.14
CA VAL A 46 0.65 10.78 5.43
C VAL A 46 -0.26 10.03 6.37
N ARG A 47 0.14 8.85 6.85
CA ARG A 47 -0.77 7.94 7.56
C ARG A 47 -0.14 7.42 8.85
N ALA A 48 -0.90 7.45 9.94
CA ALA A 48 -0.61 6.72 11.15
C ALA A 48 -1.04 5.26 10.95
N VAL A 49 -0.21 4.33 11.37
CA VAL A 49 -0.48 2.90 11.35
C VAL A 49 -0.90 2.47 12.75
N LEU A 50 -2.03 1.78 12.84
CA LEU A 50 -2.61 1.27 14.08
C LEU A 50 -2.74 -0.25 13.96
N ALA A 51 -2.11 -0.98 14.86
CA ALA A 51 -2.24 -2.42 15.02
C ALA A 51 -3.37 -2.72 16.01
N THR A 52 -4.15 -3.79 15.78
CA THR A 52 -5.22 -4.18 16.70
C THR A 52 -5.48 -5.68 16.69
N ASP A 53 -5.60 -6.26 17.88
CA ASP A 53 -6.05 -7.63 18.12
C ASP A 53 -7.58 -7.70 18.40
N PHE A 54 -8.31 -6.61 18.09
CA PHE A 54 -9.71 -6.36 18.42
C PHE A 54 -10.02 -6.11 19.91
N THR A 55 -9.03 -6.11 20.79
CA THR A 55 -9.15 -5.78 22.23
C THR A 55 -8.36 -4.55 22.64
N SER A 56 -7.17 -4.34 22.05
CA SER A 56 -6.36 -3.13 22.16
C SER A 56 -6.11 -2.50 20.78
N ILE A 57 -5.67 -1.24 20.80
CA ILE A 57 -5.15 -0.55 19.62
C ILE A 57 -3.78 -0.03 19.98
N ASP A 58 -2.79 -0.48 19.22
CA ASP A 58 -1.39 -0.14 19.40
C ASP A 58 -0.91 0.72 18.22
N TYR A 59 -0.20 1.79 18.54
CA TYR A 59 0.33 2.67 17.53
C TYR A 59 1.63 2.09 16.94
N ALA A 60 1.59 1.79 15.64
CA ALA A 60 2.64 1.13 14.87
C ALA A 60 3.39 2.08 13.93
N GLY A 61 3.46 3.38 14.27
CA GLY A 61 4.31 4.34 13.54
C GLY A 61 3.61 5.11 12.41
N TRP A 62 4.38 5.92 11.70
CA TRP A 62 3.93 6.72 10.56
C TRP A 62 4.49 6.19 9.24
N VAL A 63 3.71 6.34 8.17
CA VAL A 63 4.13 6.11 6.78
C VAL A 63 3.79 7.32 5.90
N VAL A 64 4.65 7.62 4.93
CA VAL A 64 4.48 8.70 3.95
C VAL A 64 4.75 8.15 2.55
N LEU A 65 3.82 8.37 1.61
CA LEU A 65 3.83 7.71 0.30
C LEU A 65 3.74 8.72 -0.86
N PRO A 66 4.72 9.61 -1.06
CA PRO A 66 4.71 10.52 -2.21
C PRO A 66 4.65 9.72 -3.51
N SER A 67 3.71 10.03 -4.38
CA SER A 67 3.54 9.31 -5.63
C SER A 67 3.05 10.20 -6.76
N MET A 68 3.33 9.78 -7.98
CA MET A 68 2.75 10.34 -9.19
C MET A 68 1.83 9.31 -9.82
N TRP A 69 0.68 9.76 -10.28
CA TRP A 69 -0.31 8.96 -10.99
C TRP A 69 -0.62 9.55 -12.35
N VAL A 70 -0.79 8.68 -13.33
CA VAL A 70 -1.31 9.01 -14.65
C VAL A 70 -2.46 8.07 -14.96
N ASP A 71 -3.63 8.63 -15.25
CA ASP A 71 -4.84 7.90 -15.61
C ASP A 71 -5.26 8.24 -17.03
N PHE A 72 -5.56 7.20 -17.80
CA PHE A 72 -6.10 7.28 -19.15
C PHE A 72 -7.55 6.81 -19.09
N LYS A 73 -8.48 7.69 -19.41
CA LYS A 73 -9.92 7.43 -19.35
C LYS A 73 -10.46 6.99 -20.70
N ASP A 74 -11.45 6.10 -20.66
CA ASP A 74 -12.26 5.67 -21.82
C ASP A 74 -11.48 5.20 -23.07
N ILE A 75 -10.31 4.63 -22.87
CA ILE A 75 -9.48 4.05 -23.94
C ILE A 75 -10.14 2.75 -24.45
N GLY A 76 -10.11 2.54 -25.78
CA GLY A 76 -10.39 1.22 -26.37
C GLY A 76 -11.76 0.62 -26.00
N GLY A 77 -12.82 1.43 -26.02
CA GLY A 77 -14.19 0.99 -25.73
C GLY A 77 -14.63 1.17 -24.28
N GLY A 78 -14.09 2.15 -23.54
CA GLY A 78 -14.50 2.45 -22.17
C GLY A 78 -13.65 1.77 -21.09
N TRP A 79 -12.42 1.38 -21.42
CA TRP A 79 -11.43 0.94 -20.43
C TRP A 79 -10.69 2.15 -19.87
N ASN A 80 -10.55 2.17 -18.55
CA ASN A 80 -9.66 3.08 -17.85
C ASN A 80 -8.36 2.35 -17.53
N PHE A 81 -7.24 3.05 -17.67
CA PHE A 81 -5.91 2.56 -17.31
C PHE A 81 -5.26 3.55 -16.35
N SER A 82 -4.57 3.05 -15.33
CA SER A 82 -3.89 3.88 -14.35
C SER A 82 -2.47 3.38 -14.16
N VAL A 83 -1.51 4.29 -14.05
CA VAL A 83 -0.14 4.00 -13.65
C VAL A 83 0.23 4.91 -12.49
N GLY A 84 0.61 4.33 -11.37
CA GLY A 84 1.08 5.03 -10.18
C GLY A 84 2.49 4.60 -9.84
N ALA A 85 3.36 5.53 -9.43
CA ALA A 85 4.68 5.19 -8.92
C ALA A 85 5.15 6.16 -7.85
N GLY A 86 5.88 5.68 -6.85
CA GLY A 86 6.42 6.52 -5.80
C GLY A 86 7.24 5.77 -4.74
N PRO A 87 8.16 6.46 -4.05
CA PRO A 87 8.84 5.93 -2.89
C PRO A 87 7.90 5.87 -1.67
N ILE A 88 8.29 5.07 -0.69
CA ILE A 88 7.62 4.88 0.59
C ILE A 88 8.64 5.23 1.67
N PHE A 89 8.20 5.95 2.69
CA PHE A 89 8.99 6.25 3.87
C PHE A 89 8.20 5.90 5.13
N ALA A 90 8.89 5.47 6.17
CA ALA A 90 8.29 5.21 7.47
C ALA A 90 9.21 5.60 8.62
N ASP A 91 8.64 5.84 9.79
CA ASP A 91 9.44 6.08 11.01
C ASP A 91 10.02 4.77 11.57
N SER A 92 10.95 4.90 12.53
CA SER A 92 11.61 3.74 13.16
C SER A 92 10.60 2.81 13.81
N ARG A 93 9.57 3.37 14.46
CA ARG A 93 8.50 2.58 15.10
C ARG A 93 7.76 1.69 14.10
N ASN A 94 7.49 2.18 12.89
CA ASN A 94 6.86 1.39 11.86
C ASN A 94 7.79 0.28 11.35
N HIS A 95 9.05 0.61 11.07
CA HIS A 95 10.02 -0.40 10.66
C HIS A 95 10.25 -1.45 11.74
N ASP A 96 10.39 -1.06 13.01
CA ASP A 96 10.51 -1.94 14.17
C ASP A 96 9.32 -2.89 14.30
N TYR A 97 8.10 -2.40 14.08
CA TYR A 97 6.91 -3.23 14.19
C TYR A 97 6.96 -4.44 13.25
N PHE A 98 7.44 -4.25 12.02
CA PHE A 98 7.52 -5.33 11.02
C PHE A 98 8.85 -6.09 11.01
N TYR A 99 9.97 -5.41 11.30
CA TYR A 99 11.33 -5.91 11.09
C TYR A 99 12.19 -5.98 12.36
N GLY A 100 11.71 -5.46 13.49
CA GLY A 100 12.41 -5.48 14.76
C GLY A 100 12.52 -6.88 15.37
N VAL A 101 13.62 -7.09 16.09
CA VAL A 101 13.86 -8.31 16.87
C VAL A 101 14.35 -7.88 18.24
N ALA A 102 13.48 -7.97 19.24
CA ALA A 102 13.87 -7.65 20.62
C ALA A 102 14.94 -8.64 21.13
N PRO A 103 15.84 -8.20 22.04
CA PRO A 103 16.93 -9.04 22.54
C PRO A 103 16.49 -10.39 23.14
N GLU A 104 15.30 -10.45 23.72
CA GLU A 104 14.71 -11.68 24.28
C GLU A 104 14.33 -12.73 23.23
N PHE A 105 14.10 -12.32 21.98
CA PHE A 105 13.78 -13.21 20.85
C PHE A 105 14.97 -13.45 19.93
N ALA A 106 16.14 -12.92 20.27
CA ALA A 106 17.34 -13.05 19.48
C ALA A 106 17.91 -14.47 19.55
N THR A 107 18.36 -14.99 18.42
CA THR A 107 19.04 -16.29 18.30
C THR A 107 20.34 -16.11 17.51
N PRO A 108 21.26 -17.08 17.50
CA PRO A 108 22.48 -16.98 16.68
C PRO A 108 22.20 -16.79 15.18
N GLN A 109 21.04 -17.20 14.68
CA GLN A 109 20.62 -17.07 13.29
C GLN A 109 19.72 -15.84 13.05
N ARG A 110 19.17 -15.23 14.11
CA ARG A 110 18.33 -14.03 14.08
C ARG A 110 18.79 -13.09 15.21
N PRO A 111 19.87 -12.31 15.01
CA PRO A 111 20.34 -11.37 16.02
C PRO A 111 19.28 -10.32 16.35
N ALA A 112 19.42 -9.68 17.51
CA ALA A 112 18.60 -8.53 17.87
C ALA A 112 18.78 -7.42 16.82
N TYR A 113 17.69 -6.74 16.50
CA TYR A 113 17.65 -5.70 15.49
C TYR A 113 16.63 -4.64 15.89
N GLU A 114 17.04 -3.38 15.76
CA GLU A 114 16.20 -2.20 15.96
C GLU A 114 16.21 -1.45 14.63
N GLY A 115 15.03 -1.20 14.08
CA GLY A 115 14.80 -0.60 12.78
C GLY A 115 14.91 0.91 12.84
N ASP A 116 15.80 1.48 12.04
CA ASP A 116 15.86 2.91 11.82
C ASP A 116 14.69 3.40 10.97
N GLY A 117 14.26 4.64 11.16
CA GLY A 117 13.30 5.29 10.26
C GLY A 117 13.95 5.69 8.94
N GLY A 118 13.17 5.74 7.86
CA GLY A 118 13.66 6.21 6.57
C GLY A 118 12.95 5.60 5.39
N TYR A 119 13.71 5.30 4.34
CA TYR A 119 13.20 4.76 3.09
C TYR A 119 12.74 3.31 3.26
N SER A 120 11.53 3.01 2.76
CA SER A 120 10.86 1.70 2.85
C SER A 120 10.64 1.07 1.46
N GLY A 121 11.28 1.62 0.43
CA GLY A 121 11.22 1.11 -0.94
C GLY A 121 10.41 1.99 -1.87
N ALA A 122 10.19 1.52 -3.09
CA ALA A 122 9.38 2.19 -4.10
C ALA A 122 8.39 1.23 -4.72
N SER A 123 7.17 1.71 -4.97
CA SER A 123 6.11 0.92 -5.57
C SER A 123 5.74 1.48 -6.94
N THR A 124 5.47 0.59 -7.88
CA THR A 124 4.84 0.90 -9.16
C THR A 124 3.58 0.06 -9.31
N ILE A 125 2.46 0.69 -9.64
CA ILE A 125 1.15 0.06 -9.75
C ILE A 125 0.58 0.36 -11.13
N PHE A 126 0.15 -0.68 -11.83
CA PHE A 126 -0.62 -0.62 -13.06
C PHE A 126 -2.04 -1.10 -12.74
N GLY A 127 -3.03 -0.34 -13.16
CA GLY A 127 -4.44 -0.67 -12.98
C GLY A 127 -5.19 -0.60 -14.29
N THR A 128 -6.22 -1.42 -14.42
CA THR A 128 -7.20 -1.29 -15.49
C THR A 128 -8.59 -1.57 -14.95
N SER A 129 -9.59 -0.84 -15.43
CA SER A 129 -10.97 -1.09 -15.06
C SER A 129 -11.93 -0.73 -16.17
N ARG A 130 -13.11 -1.35 -16.15
CA ARG A 130 -14.19 -1.04 -17.07
C ARG A 130 -15.53 -1.35 -16.44
N ARG A 131 -16.51 -0.49 -16.73
CA ARG A 131 -17.91 -0.72 -16.38
C ARG A 131 -18.69 -1.24 -17.57
N PHE A 132 -19.24 -2.43 -17.45
CA PHE A 132 -20.17 -3.06 -18.37
C PHE A 132 -21.59 -2.98 -17.80
N ASN A 133 -22.32 -1.92 -18.14
CA ASN A 133 -23.69 -1.69 -17.66
C ASN A 133 -23.76 -1.68 -16.11
N LYS A 134 -24.23 -2.78 -15.49
CA LYS A 134 -24.33 -2.94 -14.03
C LYS A 134 -23.12 -3.60 -13.39
N ILE A 135 -22.17 -4.11 -14.17
CA ILE A 135 -21.00 -4.82 -13.65
C ILE A 135 -19.79 -3.92 -13.82
N TRP A 136 -19.02 -3.73 -12.77
CA TRP A 136 -17.69 -3.13 -12.82
C TRP A 136 -16.64 -4.23 -12.65
N PHE A 137 -15.61 -4.18 -13.50
CA PHE A 137 -14.45 -5.04 -13.43
C PHE A 137 -13.21 -4.18 -13.26
N GLY A 138 -12.30 -4.60 -12.39
CA GLY A 138 -10.99 -3.99 -12.22
C GLY A 138 -9.91 -5.04 -12.01
N ALA A 139 -8.70 -4.75 -12.46
CA ALA A 139 -7.51 -5.55 -12.21
C ALA A 139 -6.31 -4.65 -11.98
N PHE A 140 -5.34 -5.14 -11.21
CA PHE A 140 -4.09 -4.42 -10.96
C PHE A 140 -2.89 -5.36 -10.95
N LEU A 141 -1.74 -4.77 -11.22
CA LEU A 141 -0.40 -5.34 -11.06
C LEU A 141 0.44 -4.33 -10.29
N ARG A 142 1.09 -4.76 -9.22
CA ARG A 142 1.96 -3.96 -8.37
C ARG A 142 3.34 -4.59 -8.30
N TYR A 143 4.36 -3.79 -8.50
CA TYR A 143 5.76 -4.16 -8.34
C TYR A 143 6.38 -3.27 -7.27
N ASP A 144 6.95 -3.87 -6.23
CA ASP A 144 7.67 -3.19 -5.17
C ASP A 144 9.17 -3.48 -5.28
N ASN A 145 9.97 -2.42 -5.27
CA ASN A 145 11.42 -2.45 -5.18
C ASN A 145 11.85 -1.97 -3.80
N LEU A 146 12.42 -2.89 -3.01
CA LEU A 146 12.87 -2.72 -1.64
C LEU A 146 14.40 -2.68 -1.53
N SER A 147 15.13 -2.45 -2.63
CA SER A 147 16.59 -2.25 -2.56
C SER A 147 16.93 -0.96 -1.82
N GLY A 148 17.91 -1.01 -0.89
CA GLY A 148 18.39 0.15 -0.14
C GLY A 148 17.44 0.68 0.94
N VAL A 149 16.50 -0.16 1.41
CA VAL A 149 15.59 0.16 2.51
C VAL A 149 16.33 0.29 3.85
N ALA A 150 15.82 1.12 4.75
CA ALA A 150 16.44 1.35 6.05
C ALA A 150 16.51 0.08 6.92
N PHE A 151 15.64 -0.91 6.65
CA PHE A 151 15.58 -2.19 7.34
C PHE A 151 16.26 -3.34 6.57
N GLU A 152 17.13 -3.05 5.60
CA GLU A 152 17.82 -4.04 4.77
C GLU A 152 18.68 -5.01 5.61
N ASP A 153 19.28 -4.51 6.70
CA ASP A 153 20.07 -5.30 7.65
C ASP A 153 19.23 -6.14 8.62
N SER A 154 17.90 -6.03 8.58
CA SER A 154 17.04 -6.84 9.44
C SER A 154 17.15 -8.32 9.07
N PRO A 155 17.31 -9.23 10.04
CA PRO A 155 17.30 -10.67 9.76
C PRO A 155 15.95 -11.19 9.24
N LEU A 156 14.89 -10.37 9.35
CA LEU A 156 13.55 -10.65 8.85
C LEU A 156 13.35 -10.20 7.40
N PHE A 157 14.24 -9.37 6.86
CA PHE A 157 14.23 -8.98 5.45
C PHE A 157 14.74 -10.13 4.58
N LYS A 158 14.01 -10.46 3.50
CA LYS A 158 14.29 -11.64 2.66
C LYS A 158 14.36 -11.37 1.17
N SER A 159 13.71 -10.32 0.68
CA SER A 159 13.64 -10.06 -0.75
C SER A 159 13.55 -8.58 -1.03
N GLU A 160 14.32 -8.15 -2.02
CA GLU A 160 14.31 -6.78 -2.54
C GLU A 160 13.18 -6.53 -3.53
N HIS A 161 12.47 -7.56 -3.97
CA HIS A 161 11.45 -7.42 -5.02
C HIS A 161 10.19 -8.19 -4.66
N ALA A 162 9.05 -7.52 -4.74
CA ALA A 162 7.74 -8.16 -4.62
C ALA A 162 6.87 -7.83 -5.83
N LEU A 163 6.17 -8.84 -6.35
CA LEU A 163 5.19 -8.68 -7.42
C LEU A 163 3.86 -9.19 -6.90
N SER A 164 2.84 -8.33 -6.96
CA SER A 164 1.48 -8.63 -6.52
C SER A 164 0.50 -8.31 -7.64
N ALA A 165 -0.52 -9.13 -7.81
CA ALA A 165 -1.59 -8.88 -8.77
C ALA A 165 -2.93 -9.24 -8.16
N GLY A 166 -4.00 -8.60 -8.64
CA GLY A 166 -5.35 -8.89 -8.18
C GLY A 166 -6.40 -8.39 -9.13
N PHE A 167 -7.63 -8.84 -8.93
CA PHE A 167 -8.80 -8.38 -9.67
C PHE A 167 -10.02 -8.31 -8.76
N ALA A 168 -10.98 -7.50 -9.16
CA ALA A 168 -12.22 -7.28 -8.44
C ALA A 168 -13.39 -7.16 -9.42
N VAL A 169 -14.55 -7.65 -8.99
CA VAL A 169 -15.82 -7.53 -9.70
C VAL A 169 -16.86 -6.98 -8.74
N ALA A 170 -17.56 -5.93 -9.15
CA ALA A 170 -18.64 -5.34 -8.36
C ALA A 170 -19.93 -5.29 -9.17
N TRP A 171 -21.04 -5.69 -8.56
CA TRP A 171 -22.38 -5.56 -9.15
C TRP A 171 -23.09 -4.34 -8.56
N ILE A 172 -23.54 -3.43 -9.42
CA ILE A 172 -24.27 -2.22 -9.05
C ILE A 172 -25.77 -2.52 -9.11
N PHE A 173 -26.36 -2.72 -7.93
CA PHE A 173 -27.75 -3.18 -7.77
C PHE A 173 -28.81 -2.09 -8.04
N GLY A 174 -28.44 -0.82 -7.95
CA GLY A 174 -29.36 0.31 -8.19
C GLY A 174 -28.62 1.59 -8.56
N GLN A 175 -29.24 2.37 -9.44
CA GLN A 175 -28.80 3.71 -9.81
C GLN A 175 -29.90 4.68 -9.38
N SER A 176 -29.52 5.79 -8.77
CA SER A 176 -30.50 6.84 -8.39
C SER A 176 -31.27 7.30 -9.62
N LYS A 177 -32.57 7.55 -9.47
CA LYS A 177 -33.43 8.11 -10.53
C LYS A 177 -33.12 9.57 -10.84
N THR A 178 -32.38 10.24 -9.95
CA THR A 178 -31.92 11.62 -10.12
C THR A 178 -30.44 11.56 -10.46
N LEU A 179 -30.13 11.80 -11.74
CA LEU A 179 -28.77 12.08 -12.19
C LEU A 179 -28.49 13.56 -11.98
N VAL A 180 -27.33 13.91 -11.43
CA VAL A 180 -26.86 15.30 -11.39
C VAL A 180 -26.05 15.52 -12.66
N GLU A 181 -26.33 16.60 -13.39
CA GLU A 181 -25.48 17.03 -14.50
C GLU A 181 -24.09 17.36 -13.95
N ALA A 182 -23.06 16.71 -14.47
CA ALA A 182 -21.71 17.24 -14.37
C ALA A 182 -21.62 18.34 -15.43
N GLU A 183 -21.31 19.58 -15.02
CA GLU A 183 -21.04 20.66 -15.96
C GLU A 183 -19.79 20.30 -16.79
N GLU A 184 -19.90 20.46 -18.11
CA GLU A 184 -18.84 20.26 -19.13
C GLU A 184 -17.81 21.40 -19.16
#